data_AF-A0A928SAP7-F1
#
_entry.id   AF-A0A928SAP7-F1
#
_cell.length_a   1.000
_cell.length_b   1.000
_cell.length_c   1.000
_cell.angle_alpha   90.00
_cell.angle_beta   90.00
_cell.angle_gamma   90.00
#
_symmetry.space_group_name_H-M   'P 1'
#
loop_
_entity.id
_entity.type
_entity.pdbx_description
1 polymer ?
#
loop_
_entity_poly.entity_id
_entity_poly.type
_entity_poly.pdbx_seq_one_letter_code
_entity_poly.pdbx_strand_id
1 'polypeptide(L)'
;MALTCKQCGSDILTPTDDQPWARCANCQAVLSLTGAEGSTDLAQAGAFLPPGMSLRRLSDGLQITYNWFNPSYFGLAFMALVWTGAIIGGFNSLGWWLLIVPHFWVGLGMGAVALINLINRTRITVTPDQLSIVHFPIPFPLYRRFDPILLKQLYVKEVKHQHKSSVSYTYDLYVTTWSGRNHKLVTKIKAAHLALALEKEIERFLGIKDQSMPGEFRWLSERENRQLWQAWHGLAKALSLKFDPGPFLEKSTVAGVYRGYHLQVDAFYSSQHRRACTRIQLAPASPPLEASPLLTPEDLPDLPLSSQQILSLLTSGGIPREKGAQIEVSADAQKIYYEHPQLSADVEQLRGLCDMMVNLAEGYAKLRAIGAEAVPTLEALAAKPEHLLNGAVRQLMQDIAADTTTRVGHQPDSFYCRRCLTRCAAHSGQVTLIKTVTYYGCRTCRQSQALLEWPGPVIAVLDSRMTEKWVAQAGTVRVNWLLHRSLFDFEAVEIVQASDEDIERFAVQVGNDTDPLRKPDYELMTCRIGLTCHLSENSLRVLRSIFGSVERGPLLADVSETATDDRREIEDQEQSVSGSIAAS
;
A
#
# COMPACT_ATOMS: atom_id res chain seq x y z
N MET A 1 -51.84 23.35 -29.93
CA MET A 1 -51.33 22.40 -30.94
C MET A 1 -51.27 21.03 -30.29
N ALA A 2 -51.85 19.99 -30.89
CA ALA A 2 -51.73 18.63 -30.38
C ALA A 2 -50.31 18.12 -30.66
N LEU A 3 -49.65 17.56 -29.65
CA LEU A 3 -48.34 16.92 -29.81
C LEU A 3 -48.56 15.49 -30.28
N THR A 4 -47.95 15.09 -31.40
CA THR A 4 -48.00 13.71 -31.89
C THR A 4 -46.76 12.94 -31.46
N CYS A 5 -46.94 11.69 -31.02
CA CYS A 5 -45.84 10.83 -30.62
C CYS A 5 -45.02 10.42 -31.85
N LYS A 6 -43.73 10.78 -31.88
CA LYS A 6 -42.81 10.41 -32.98
C LYS A 6 -42.65 8.90 -33.17
N GLN A 7 -42.95 8.08 -32.15
CA GLN A 7 -42.73 6.65 -32.19
C GLN A 7 -43.94 5.84 -32.70
N CYS A 8 -45.17 6.28 -32.44
CA CYS A 8 -46.38 5.55 -32.86
C CYS A 8 -47.45 6.42 -33.53
N GLY A 9 -47.21 7.71 -33.69
CA GLY A 9 -48.12 8.66 -34.36
C GLY A 9 -49.35 9.07 -33.56
N SER A 10 -49.61 8.48 -32.39
CA SER A 10 -50.79 8.85 -31.58
C SER A 10 -50.65 10.21 -30.92
N ASP A 11 -51.77 10.89 -30.71
CA ASP A 11 -51.84 12.13 -29.96
C ASP A 11 -51.37 11.93 -28.52
N ILE A 12 -50.54 12.85 -28.04
CA ILE A 12 -50.07 12.92 -26.67
C ILE A 12 -50.98 13.91 -25.96
N LEU A 13 -51.69 13.44 -24.94
CA LEU A 13 -52.43 14.31 -24.03
C LEU A 13 -51.44 15.26 -23.36
N THR A 14 -51.64 16.56 -23.52
CA THR A 14 -50.85 17.58 -22.83
C THR A 14 -50.96 17.36 -21.32
N PRO A 15 -49.86 17.07 -20.62
CA PRO A 15 -49.88 16.90 -19.17
C PRO A 15 -50.23 18.23 -18.49
N THR A 16 -50.77 18.15 -17.28
CA THR A 16 -51.01 19.30 -16.40
C THR A 16 -49.72 20.06 -16.12
N ASP A 17 -49.81 21.39 -15.97
CA ASP A 17 -48.74 22.41 -16.12
C ASP A 17 -47.44 22.21 -15.32
N ASP A 18 -47.34 21.23 -14.43
CA ASP A 18 -46.19 21.05 -13.52
C ASP A 18 -45.23 19.91 -13.90
N GLN A 19 -45.48 19.15 -14.98
CA GLN A 19 -44.60 18.04 -15.38
C GLN A 19 -43.75 18.41 -16.62
N PRO A 20 -42.40 18.37 -16.52
CA PRO A 20 -41.52 18.70 -17.64
C PRO A 20 -41.45 17.61 -18.72
N TRP A 21 -42.29 16.58 -18.63
CA TRP A 21 -42.36 15.46 -19.57
C TRP A 21 -43.82 15.01 -19.75
N ALA A 22 -44.12 14.42 -20.91
CA ALA A 22 -45.38 13.76 -21.24
C ALA A 22 -45.12 12.28 -21.57
N ARG A 23 -46.08 11.39 -21.27
CA ARG A 23 -46.04 10.00 -21.73
C ARG A 23 -47.08 9.76 -22.80
N CYS A 24 -46.68 9.11 -23.88
CA CYS A 24 -47.61 8.62 -24.88
C CYS A 24 -48.47 7.50 -24.28
N ALA A 25 -49.79 7.70 -24.23
CA ALA A 25 -50.70 6.71 -23.68
C ALA A 25 -50.67 5.37 -24.44
N ASN A 26 -50.34 5.40 -25.73
CA ASN A 26 -50.36 4.22 -26.59
C ASN A 26 -49.08 3.37 -26.46
N CYS A 27 -47.89 3.96 -26.62
CA CYS A 27 -46.62 3.22 -26.61
C CYS A 27 -45.74 3.44 -25.38
N GLN A 28 -46.19 4.28 -24.43
CA GLN A 28 -45.45 4.64 -23.21
C GLN A 28 -44.13 5.40 -23.44
N ALA A 29 -43.87 5.88 -24.66
CA ALA A 29 -42.73 6.76 -24.93
C ALA A 29 -42.84 8.06 -24.12
N VAL A 30 -41.76 8.44 -23.43
CA VAL A 30 -41.66 9.69 -22.65
C VAL A 30 -41.11 10.79 -23.55
N LEU A 31 -41.80 11.92 -23.67
CA LEU A 31 -41.32 13.13 -24.34
C LEU A 31 -41.02 14.21 -23.30
N SER A 32 -39.88 14.87 -23.39
CA SER A 32 -39.61 16.09 -22.61
C SER A 32 -40.34 17.28 -23.23
N LEU A 33 -41.09 18.06 -22.44
CA LEU A 33 -41.88 19.20 -22.89
C LEU A 33 -41.17 20.54 -22.74
N THR A 34 -40.08 20.58 -21.97
CA THR A 34 -39.22 21.76 -21.93
C THR A 34 -38.54 21.85 -23.30
N GLY A 35 -38.99 22.78 -24.14
CA GLY A 35 -38.48 23.06 -25.49
C GLY A 35 -36.99 23.43 -25.59
N ALA A 36 -36.19 23.13 -24.58
CA ALA A 36 -34.76 22.91 -24.68
C ALA A 36 -34.48 21.51 -25.27
N GLU A 37 -35.03 21.23 -26.46
CA GLU A 37 -34.58 20.12 -27.30
C GLU A 37 -33.14 20.45 -27.75
N GLY A 38 -32.13 20.05 -26.96
CA GLY A 38 -30.76 20.13 -27.50
C GLY A 38 -29.55 19.97 -26.59
N SER A 39 -29.62 19.91 -25.25
CA SER A 39 -28.35 19.91 -24.48
C SER A 39 -28.26 19.03 -23.22
N THR A 40 -29.34 18.66 -22.55
CA THR A 40 -29.23 17.96 -21.26
C THR A 40 -28.93 16.46 -21.39
N ASP A 41 -29.49 15.75 -22.38
CA ASP A 41 -29.14 14.34 -22.65
C ASP A 41 -27.72 14.17 -23.23
N LEU A 42 -27.21 15.18 -23.94
CA LEU A 42 -25.84 15.18 -24.48
C LEU A 42 -24.79 15.37 -23.38
N ALA A 43 -25.12 16.13 -22.32
CA ALA A 43 -24.23 16.30 -21.17
C ALA A 43 -24.13 15.02 -20.33
N GLN A 44 -25.22 14.29 -20.13
CA GLN A 44 -25.21 13.02 -19.39
C GLN A 44 -24.56 11.88 -20.19
N ALA A 45 -24.76 11.81 -21.51
CA ALA A 45 -24.00 10.88 -22.36
C ALA A 45 -22.51 11.24 -22.45
N GLY A 46 -22.17 12.53 -22.35
CA GLY A 46 -20.79 13.03 -22.33
C GLY A 46 -19.97 12.57 -21.12
N ALA A 47 -20.61 12.30 -19.98
CA ALA A 47 -19.94 11.85 -18.75
C ALA A 47 -19.29 10.46 -18.85
N PHE A 48 -19.64 9.67 -19.88
CA PHE A 48 -19.15 8.30 -20.04
C PHE A 48 -18.16 8.11 -21.20
N LEU A 49 -17.84 9.15 -21.94
CA LEU A 49 -16.87 9.07 -23.03
C LEU A 49 -15.45 9.22 -22.45
N PRO A 50 -14.55 8.27 -22.70
CA PRO A 50 -13.19 8.37 -22.20
C PRO A 50 -12.42 9.51 -22.87
N PRO A 51 -11.30 9.95 -22.27
CA PRO A 51 -10.48 11.02 -22.81
C PRO A 51 -10.11 10.76 -24.28
N GLY A 52 -10.37 11.74 -25.14
CA GLY A 52 -10.04 11.65 -26.57
C GLY A 52 -11.12 11.01 -27.46
N MET A 53 -12.28 10.62 -26.91
CA MET A 53 -13.46 10.29 -27.70
C MET A 53 -14.54 11.38 -27.54
N SER A 54 -15.22 11.72 -28.62
CA SER A 54 -16.42 12.56 -28.59
C SER A 54 -17.54 11.92 -29.39
N LEU A 55 -18.73 11.86 -28.81
CA LEU A 55 -19.94 11.38 -29.47
C LEU A 55 -20.85 12.59 -29.68
N ARG A 56 -21.33 12.74 -30.92
CA ARG A 56 -22.29 13.77 -31.32
C ARG A 56 -23.46 13.06 -31.98
N ARG A 57 -24.65 13.17 -31.40
CA ARG A 57 -25.88 12.81 -32.10
C ARG A 57 -26.25 13.95 -33.05
N LEU A 58 -26.35 13.65 -34.32
CA LEU A 58 -26.83 14.54 -35.38
C LEU A 58 -28.34 14.28 -35.55
N SER A 59 -29.06 15.18 -36.21
CA SER A 59 -30.50 15.02 -36.48
C SER A 59 -30.82 13.76 -37.28
N ASP A 60 -29.87 13.29 -38.08
CA ASP A 60 -29.97 12.16 -39.02
C ASP A 60 -28.92 11.07 -38.75
N GLY A 61 -28.20 11.15 -37.62
CA GLY A 61 -26.99 10.34 -37.48
C GLY A 61 -26.38 10.31 -36.08
N LEU A 62 -25.37 9.46 -35.95
CA LEU A 62 -24.47 9.36 -34.83
C LEU A 62 -23.05 9.54 -35.34
N GLN A 63 -22.34 10.53 -34.83
CA GLN A 63 -20.95 10.79 -35.16
C GLN A 63 -20.06 10.55 -33.95
N ILE A 64 -19.08 9.66 -34.10
CA ILE A 64 -18.13 9.31 -33.06
C ILE A 64 -16.74 9.69 -33.56
N THR A 65 -16.03 10.52 -32.81
CA THR A 65 -14.65 10.92 -33.13
C THR A 65 -13.70 10.37 -32.09
N TYR A 66 -12.61 9.74 -32.52
CA TYR A 66 -11.57 9.15 -31.68
C TYR A 66 -10.19 9.70 -32.06
N ASN A 67 -9.45 10.24 -31.10
CA ASN A 67 -8.10 10.77 -31.30
C ASN A 67 -7.06 9.64 -31.26
N TRP A 68 -6.12 9.62 -32.21
CA TRP A 68 -5.02 8.65 -32.20
C TRP A 68 -3.88 9.04 -31.27
N PHE A 69 -3.94 10.27 -30.75
CA PHE A 69 -2.90 10.90 -29.97
C PHE A 69 -2.39 9.99 -28.85
N ASN A 70 -1.09 9.70 -28.91
CA ASN A 70 -0.38 9.00 -27.86
C ASN A 70 0.96 9.72 -27.63
N PRO A 71 1.23 10.23 -26.41
CA PRO A 71 2.44 10.99 -26.11
C PRO A 71 3.75 10.29 -26.46
N SER A 72 3.78 8.95 -26.48
CA SER A 72 4.98 8.20 -26.88
C SER A 72 5.46 8.52 -28.30
N TYR A 73 4.57 8.99 -29.18
CA TYR A 73 4.96 9.39 -30.54
C TYR A 73 5.76 10.69 -30.60
N PHE A 74 5.77 11.52 -29.55
CA PHE A 74 6.71 12.65 -29.48
C PHE A 74 8.15 12.17 -29.42
N GLY A 75 8.44 11.13 -28.62
CA GLY A 75 9.77 10.52 -28.56
C GLY A 75 10.17 9.93 -29.91
N LEU A 76 9.24 9.27 -30.61
CA LEU A 76 9.49 8.75 -31.96
C LEU A 76 9.75 9.86 -32.98
N ALA A 77 8.97 10.96 -32.93
CA ALA A 77 9.15 12.10 -33.81
C ALA A 77 10.50 12.80 -33.58
N PHE A 78 10.87 13.00 -32.31
CA PHE A 78 12.17 13.56 -31.94
C PHE A 78 13.32 12.68 -32.43
N MET A 79 13.26 11.37 -32.18
CA MET A 79 14.25 10.41 -32.66
C MET A 79 14.34 10.43 -34.19
N ALA A 80 13.21 10.43 -34.90
CA ALA A 80 13.18 10.51 -36.36
C ALA A 80 13.85 11.79 -36.88
N LEU A 81 13.63 12.93 -36.21
CA LEU A 81 14.26 14.21 -36.55
C LEU A 81 15.77 14.19 -36.34
N VAL A 82 16.24 13.72 -35.18
CA VAL A 82 17.68 13.60 -34.88
C VAL A 82 18.37 12.63 -35.83
N TRP A 83 17.77 11.46 -36.06
CA TRP A 83 18.27 10.43 -36.97
C TRP A 83 18.41 10.95 -38.40
N THR A 84 17.36 11.61 -38.91
CA THR A 84 17.36 12.18 -40.26
C THR A 84 18.38 13.32 -40.37
N GLY A 85 18.50 14.16 -39.33
CA GLY A 85 19.50 15.23 -39.27
C GLY A 85 20.94 14.70 -39.28
N ALA A 86 21.23 13.65 -38.51
CA ALA A 86 22.55 13.01 -38.49
C ALA A 86 22.92 12.43 -39.86
N ILE A 87 21.97 11.82 -40.57
CA ILE A 87 22.15 11.32 -41.93
C ILE A 87 22.48 12.45 -42.91
N ILE A 88 21.75 13.57 -42.84
CA ILE A 88 22.00 14.74 -43.70
C ILE A 88 23.38 15.34 -43.38
N GLY A 89 23.77 15.44 -42.10
CA GLY A 89 25.08 15.95 -41.70
C GLY A 89 26.25 15.06 -42.14
N GLY A 90 26.07 13.74 -42.11
CA GLY A 90 27.06 12.77 -42.58
C GLY A 90 27.15 12.62 -44.11
N PHE A 91 26.24 13.25 -44.86
CA PHE A 91 26.15 13.10 -46.32
C PHE A 91 27.37 13.67 -47.07
N ASN A 92 28.18 14.50 -46.43
CA ASN A 92 29.35 15.15 -47.03
C ASN A 92 30.62 14.27 -47.10
N SER A 93 30.64 13.08 -46.49
CA SER A 93 31.77 12.15 -46.61
C SER A 93 31.54 11.15 -47.75
N LEU A 94 32.12 11.46 -48.92
CA LEU A 94 31.99 10.73 -50.19
C LEU A 94 32.36 9.23 -50.05
N GLY A 95 31.37 8.35 -50.18
CA GLY A 95 31.58 6.91 -50.38
C GLY A 95 30.40 6.01 -49.99
N TRP A 96 29.52 6.48 -49.10
CA TRP A 96 28.51 5.62 -48.45
C TRP A 96 27.06 5.85 -48.92
N TRP A 97 26.84 6.57 -50.03
CA TRP A 97 25.51 7.02 -50.47
C TRP A 97 24.50 5.87 -50.65
N LEU A 98 24.93 4.71 -51.17
CA LEU A 98 24.09 3.51 -51.32
C LEU A 98 23.56 2.97 -49.99
N LEU A 99 24.34 3.14 -48.91
CA LEU A 99 23.94 2.70 -47.57
C LEU A 99 23.12 3.78 -46.86
N ILE A 100 23.38 5.06 -47.11
CA ILE A 100 22.72 6.16 -46.40
C ILE A 100 21.27 6.40 -46.89
N VAL A 101 21.01 6.31 -48.19
CA VAL A 101 19.69 6.63 -48.77
C VAL A 101 18.55 5.79 -48.16
N PRO A 102 18.66 4.46 -48.00
CA PRO A 102 17.61 3.67 -47.34
C PRO A 102 17.33 4.12 -45.90
N HIS A 103 18.36 4.46 -45.13
CA HIS A 103 18.20 4.88 -43.73
C HIS A 103 17.52 6.25 -43.61
N PHE A 104 17.73 7.14 -44.59
CA PHE A 104 17.01 8.41 -44.68
C PHE A 104 15.50 8.18 -44.86
N TRP A 105 15.11 7.29 -45.78
CA TRP A 105 13.69 6.93 -45.99
C TRP A 105 13.06 6.27 -44.76
N VAL A 106 13.82 5.47 -44.01
CA VAL A 106 13.37 4.91 -42.72
C VAL A 106 13.08 6.04 -41.72
N GLY A 107 14.01 7.01 -41.57
CA GLY A 107 13.82 8.16 -40.70
C GLY A 107 12.59 9.00 -41.08
N LEU A 108 12.42 9.27 -42.38
CA LEU A 108 11.26 9.99 -42.90
C LEU A 108 9.95 9.22 -42.67
N GLY A 109 9.96 7.90 -42.91
CA GLY A 109 8.82 7.02 -42.65
C GLY A 109 8.42 6.98 -41.19
N MET A 110 9.39 6.89 -40.27
CA MET A 110 9.15 6.96 -38.82
C MET A 110 8.54 8.31 -38.43
N GLY A 111 9.06 9.41 -38.98
CA GLY A 111 8.53 10.76 -38.77
C GLY A 111 7.08 10.90 -39.24
N ALA A 112 6.78 10.39 -40.44
CA ALA A 112 5.42 10.38 -40.99
C ALA A 112 4.46 9.56 -40.13
N VAL A 113 4.86 8.37 -39.69
CA VAL A 113 4.06 7.53 -38.78
C VAL A 113 3.81 8.23 -37.45
N ALA A 114 4.84 8.87 -36.86
CA ALA A 114 4.69 9.62 -35.63
C ALA A 114 3.69 10.78 -35.79
N LEU A 115 3.84 11.57 -36.86
CA LEU A 115 2.97 12.70 -37.16
C LEU A 115 1.51 12.28 -37.36
N ILE A 116 1.29 11.21 -38.13
CA ILE A 116 -0.04 10.63 -38.34
C ILE A 116 -0.67 10.25 -37.01
N ASN A 117 0.02 9.54 -36.12
CA ASN A 117 -0.56 9.13 -34.84
C ASN A 117 -0.74 10.28 -33.85
N LEU A 118 0.05 11.36 -33.95
CA LEU A 118 -0.11 12.54 -33.11
C LEU A 118 -1.33 13.38 -33.52
N ILE A 119 -1.59 13.53 -34.81
CA ILE A 119 -2.59 14.50 -35.31
C ILE A 119 -3.89 13.81 -35.75
N ASN A 120 -3.82 12.59 -36.28
CA ASN A 120 -5.01 11.97 -36.85
C ASN A 120 -6.07 11.62 -35.81
N ARG A 121 -7.29 11.61 -36.33
CA ARG A 121 -8.52 11.25 -35.67
C ARG A 121 -9.30 10.33 -36.60
N THR A 122 -10.00 9.35 -36.02
CA THR A 122 -11.02 8.59 -36.73
C THR A 122 -12.37 9.23 -36.48
N ARG A 123 -13.14 9.52 -37.53
CA ARG A 123 -14.56 9.84 -37.47
C ARG A 123 -15.35 8.65 -38.00
N ILE A 124 -16.22 8.13 -37.16
CA ILE A 124 -17.20 7.10 -37.48
C ILE A 124 -18.54 7.83 -37.59
N THR A 125 -19.16 7.78 -38.75
CA THR A 125 -20.49 8.37 -38.95
C THR A 125 -21.45 7.24 -39.25
N VAL A 126 -22.47 7.11 -38.41
CA VAL A 126 -23.55 6.15 -38.53
C VAL A 126 -24.81 6.94 -38.88
N THR A 127 -25.45 6.57 -39.97
CA THR A 127 -26.72 7.12 -40.45
C THR A 127 -27.61 5.94 -40.82
N PRO A 128 -28.92 6.12 -40.99
CA PRO A 128 -29.81 5.05 -41.44
C PRO A 128 -29.33 4.38 -42.75
N ASP A 129 -28.70 5.15 -43.64
CA ASP A 129 -28.28 4.67 -44.97
C ASP A 129 -26.80 4.26 -45.04
N GLN A 130 -25.98 4.64 -44.06
CA GLN A 130 -24.53 4.46 -44.14
C GLN A 130 -23.83 4.39 -42.78
N LEU A 131 -22.94 3.42 -42.65
CA LEU A 131 -21.85 3.40 -41.66
C LEU A 131 -20.53 3.73 -42.37
N SER A 132 -19.89 4.85 -42.04
CA SER A 132 -18.64 5.30 -42.66
C SER A 132 -17.53 5.55 -41.63
N ILE A 133 -16.29 5.25 -42.03
CA ILE A 133 -15.09 5.47 -41.22
C ILE A 133 -14.10 6.29 -42.05
N VAL A 134 -13.70 7.43 -41.50
CA VAL A 134 -12.80 8.39 -42.13
C VAL A 134 -11.68 8.74 -41.16
N HIS A 135 -10.43 8.75 -41.64
CA HIS A 135 -9.28 9.25 -40.89
C HIS A 135 -8.89 10.63 -41.41
N PHE A 136 -8.66 11.58 -40.50
CA PHE A 136 -8.37 12.98 -40.82
C PHE A 136 -7.48 13.60 -39.74
N PRO A 137 -6.69 14.66 -40.02
CA PRO A 137 -6.63 15.39 -41.29
C PRO A 137 -5.77 14.72 -42.36
N ILE A 138 -4.78 13.90 -42.00
CA ILE A 138 -3.91 13.25 -42.99
C ILE A 138 -4.63 12.00 -43.53
N PRO A 139 -4.82 11.87 -44.85
CA PRO A 139 -5.49 10.71 -45.41
C PRO A 139 -4.71 9.43 -45.08
N PHE A 140 -5.39 8.47 -44.48
CA PHE A 140 -4.86 7.14 -44.19
C PHE A 140 -5.67 6.12 -45.01
N PRO A 141 -5.05 5.08 -45.60
CA PRO A 141 -5.67 4.21 -46.62
C PRO A 141 -6.78 3.26 -46.12
N LEU A 142 -7.57 3.68 -45.13
CA LEU A 142 -8.62 2.89 -44.52
C LEU A 142 -9.98 3.63 -44.53
N TYR A 143 -10.33 4.21 -45.66
CA TYR A 143 -11.69 4.68 -45.89
C TYR A 143 -12.62 3.48 -46.10
N ARG A 144 -13.64 3.36 -45.26
CA ARG A 144 -14.63 2.28 -45.36
C ARG A 144 -16.03 2.83 -45.28
N ARG A 145 -16.91 2.30 -46.12
CA ARG A 145 -18.35 2.54 -46.12
C ARG A 145 -19.05 1.20 -46.13
N PHE A 146 -20.07 1.07 -45.30
CA PHE A 146 -20.93 -0.08 -45.23
C PHE A 146 -22.38 0.38 -45.33
N ASP A 147 -23.18 -0.36 -46.07
CA ASP A 147 -24.63 -0.26 -46.06
C ASP A 147 -25.14 -0.97 -44.78
N PRO A 148 -25.84 -0.27 -43.86
CA PRO A 148 -26.37 -0.85 -42.64
C PRO A 148 -27.23 -2.09 -42.86
N ILE A 149 -27.95 -2.18 -43.99
CA ILE A 149 -28.80 -3.34 -44.32
C ILE A 149 -27.95 -4.61 -44.52
N LEU A 150 -26.69 -4.45 -44.97
CA LEU A 150 -25.77 -5.56 -45.16
C LEU A 150 -25.06 -5.99 -43.87
N LEU A 151 -25.18 -5.21 -42.79
CA LEU A 151 -24.57 -5.51 -41.51
C LEU A 151 -25.42 -6.54 -40.76
N LYS A 152 -24.78 -7.61 -40.33
CA LYS A 152 -25.40 -8.65 -39.51
C LYS A 152 -25.19 -8.36 -38.02
N GLN A 153 -23.95 -8.09 -37.62
CA GLN A 153 -23.60 -7.91 -36.21
C GLN A 153 -22.30 -7.11 -36.04
N LEU A 154 -22.20 -6.30 -34.98
CA LEU A 154 -20.93 -5.72 -34.53
C LEU A 154 -20.39 -6.56 -33.38
N TYR A 155 -19.07 -6.60 -33.20
CA TYR A 155 -18.47 -7.28 -32.05
C TYR A 155 -17.05 -6.79 -31.78
N VAL A 156 -16.66 -6.75 -30.51
CA VAL A 156 -15.27 -6.49 -30.13
C VAL A 156 -14.45 -7.77 -30.09
N LYS A 157 -13.20 -7.71 -30.54
CA LYS A 157 -12.23 -8.80 -30.41
C LYS A 157 -10.99 -8.35 -29.66
N GLU A 158 -10.58 -9.14 -28.67
CA GLU A 158 -9.32 -8.93 -27.96
C GLU A 158 -8.13 -9.40 -28.82
N VAL A 159 -7.12 -8.54 -28.95
CA VAL A 159 -5.87 -8.80 -29.68
C VAL A 159 -4.72 -8.76 -28.67
N LYS A 160 -4.05 -9.90 -28.52
CA LYS A 160 -2.88 -10.07 -27.66
C LYS A 160 -1.61 -9.65 -28.40
N HIS A 161 -0.85 -8.72 -27.82
CA HIS A 161 0.49 -8.35 -28.28
C HIS A 161 1.51 -8.92 -27.30
N GLN A 162 2.35 -9.83 -27.75
CA GLN A 162 3.37 -10.47 -26.93
C GLN A 162 4.74 -9.83 -27.20
N HIS A 163 5.36 -9.29 -26.16
CA HIS A 163 6.75 -8.80 -26.15
C HIS A 163 7.63 -9.72 -25.29
N LYS A 164 8.95 -9.53 -25.34
CA LYS A 164 9.91 -10.41 -24.63
C LYS A 164 9.68 -10.51 -23.11
N SER A 165 9.19 -9.45 -22.48
CA SER A 165 9.00 -9.37 -21.02
C SER A 165 7.59 -8.93 -20.59
N SER A 166 6.69 -8.66 -21.54
CA SER A 166 5.35 -8.15 -21.23
C SER A 166 4.33 -8.60 -22.26
N VAL A 167 3.07 -8.70 -21.82
CA VAL A 167 1.92 -8.90 -22.69
C VAL A 167 1.07 -7.63 -22.59
N SER A 168 0.70 -7.06 -23.74
CA SER A 168 -0.27 -5.98 -23.80
C SER A 168 -1.48 -6.40 -24.62
N TYR A 169 -2.63 -5.76 -24.34
CA TYR A 169 -3.90 -6.08 -24.99
C TYR A 169 -4.45 -4.84 -25.67
N THR A 170 -5.05 -5.06 -26.83
CA THR A 170 -5.89 -4.05 -27.48
C THR A 170 -7.19 -4.68 -27.95
N TYR A 171 -8.19 -3.85 -28.15
CA TYR A 171 -9.52 -4.25 -28.56
C TYR A 171 -9.80 -3.68 -29.95
N ASP A 172 -10.17 -4.56 -30.88
CA ASP A 172 -10.54 -4.20 -32.24
C ASP A 172 -12.06 -4.35 -32.37
N LEU A 173 -12.76 -3.30 -32.83
CA LEU A 173 -14.17 -3.38 -33.19
C LEU A 173 -14.30 -3.93 -34.60
N TYR A 174 -15.09 -4.99 -34.75
CA TYR A 174 -15.40 -5.63 -36.01
C TYR A 174 -16.87 -5.46 -36.37
N VAL A 175 -17.16 -5.56 -37.66
CA VAL A 175 -18.49 -5.78 -38.19
C VAL A 175 -18.52 -7.05 -39.03
N THR A 176 -19.57 -7.83 -38.87
CA THR A 176 -19.88 -9.01 -39.69
C THR A 176 -21.00 -8.65 -40.65
N THR A 177 -20.84 -8.96 -41.93
CA THR A 177 -21.90 -8.79 -42.93
C THR A 177 -22.78 -10.03 -43.03
N TRP A 178 -23.95 -9.93 -43.66
CA TRP A 178 -24.80 -11.12 -43.95
C TRP A 178 -24.11 -12.17 -44.82
N SER A 179 -23.08 -11.79 -45.58
CA SER A 179 -22.22 -12.73 -46.32
C SER A 179 -21.19 -13.48 -45.45
N GLY A 180 -21.16 -13.21 -44.14
CA GLY A 180 -20.24 -13.83 -43.18
C GLY A 180 -18.82 -13.28 -43.19
N ARG A 181 -18.56 -12.16 -43.90
CA ARG A 181 -17.24 -11.52 -43.91
C ARG A 181 -17.09 -10.59 -42.71
N ASN A 182 -15.94 -10.66 -42.06
CA ASN A 182 -15.59 -9.82 -40.91
C ASN A 182 -14.69 -8.67 -41.33
N HIS A 183 -15.07 -7.44 -41.00
CA HIS A 183 -14.33 -6.23 -41.32
C HIS A 183 -13.96 -5.48 -40.05
N LYS A 184 -12.66 -5.15 -39.89
CA LYS A 184 -12.21 -4.22 -38.85
C LYS A 184 -12.79 -2.82 -39.08
N LEU A 185 -13.47 -2.28 -38.08
CA LEU A 185 -13.98 -0.91 -38.07
C LEU A 185 -13.00 0.03 -37.37
N VAL A 186 -12.62 -0.30 -36.14
CA VAL A 186 -11.69 0.47 -35.31
C VAL A 186 -10.69 -0.49 -34.69
N THR A 187 -9.42 -0.12 -34.70
CA THR A 187 -8.36 -0.99 -34.18
C THR A 187 -7.61 -0.33 -33.03
N LYS A 188 -6.95 -1.15 -32.22
CA LYS A 188 -6.03 -0.70 -31.17
C LYS A 188 -6.69 0.15 -30.07
N ILE A 189 -7.97 -0.11 -29.78
CA ILE A 189 -8.64 0.53 -28.64
C ILE A 189 -8.00 -0.05 -27.38
N LYS A 190 -7.41 0.79 -26.51
CA LYS A 190 -6.69 0.30 -25.32
C LYS A 190 -7.63 -0.19 -24.21
N ALA A 191 -8.81 0.39 -24.12
CA ALA A 191 -9.78 0.11 -23.06
C ALA A 191 -10.92 -0.80 -23.57
N ALA A 192 -11.14 -1.93 -22.91
CA ALA A 192 -12.15 -2.91 -23.30
C ALA A 192 -13.57 -2.35 -23.23
N HIS A 193 -13.90 -1.68 -22.12
CA HIS A 193 -15.21 -1.04 -21.92
C HIS A 193 -15.53 -0.01 -23.01
N LEU A 194 -14.53 0.70 -23.52
CA LEU A 194 -14.70 1.69 -24.58
C LEU A 194 -15.11 1.01 -25.89
N ALA A 195 -14.43 -0.09 -26.23
CA ALA A 195 -14.75 -0.84 -27.43
C ALA A 195 -16.18 -1.41 -27.36
N LEU A 196 -16.58 -1.94 -26.20
CA LEU A 196 -17.94 -2.48 -25.97
C LEU A 196 -19.02 -1.39 -25.96
N ALA A 197 -18.72 -0.22 -25.39
CA ALA A 197 -19.63 0.93 -25.43
C ALA A 197 -19.85 1.40 -26.87
N LEU A 198 -18.78 1.42 -27.67
CA LEU A 198 -18.83 1.79 -29.08
C LEU A 198 -19.68 0.80 -29.89
N GLU A 199 -19.47 -0.50 -29.68
CA GLU A 199 -20.30 -1.58 -30.27
C GLU A 199 -21.78 -1.35 -29.98
N LYS A 200 -22.16 -1.31 -28.69
CA LYS A 200 -23.56 -1.19 -28.26
C LYS A 200 -24.24 0.07 -28.75
N GLU A 201 -23.51 1.19 -28.82
CA GLU A 201 -24.08 2.46 -29.24
C GLU A 201 -24.34 2.50 -30.75
N ILE A 202 -23.45 1.90 -31.55
CA ILE A 202 -23.67 1.73 -32.99
C ILE A 202 -24.82 0.76 -33.25
N GLU A 203 -24.86 -0.38 -32.55
CA GLU A 203 -25.94 -1.37 -32.68
C GLU A 203 -27.30 -0.78 -32.30
N ARG A 204 -27.37 -0.07 -31.17
CA ARG A 204 -28.58 0.62 -30.72
C ARG A 204 -29.07 1.62 -31.77
N PHE A 205 -28.16 2.42 -32.34
CA PHE A 205 -28.52 3.40 -33.37
C PHE A 205 -29.04 2.72 -34.65
N LEU A 206 -28.43 1.60 -35.06
CA LEU A 206 -28.82 0.85 -36.26
C LEU A 206 -29.99 -0.12 -36.05
N GLY A 207 -30.50 -0.26 -34.82
CA GLY A 207 -31.53 -1.26 -34.49
C GLY A 207 -31.04 -2.70 -34.62
N ILE A 208 -29.73 -2.94 -34.56
CA ILE A 208 -29.14 -4.27 -34.59
C ILE A 208 -29.31 -4.90 -33.20
N LYS A 209 -29.91 -6.09 -33.16
CA LYS A 209 -30.07 -6.86 -31.92
C LYS A 209 -28.79 -7.64 -31.64
N ASP A 210 -28.15 -7.36 -30.51
CA ASP A 210 -26.92 -8.02 -30.06
C ASP A 210 -27.04 -9.56 -30.10
N GLN A 211 -26.06 -10.20 -30.74
CA GLN A 211 -25.90 -11.64 -30.89
C GLN A 211 -24.45 -12.04 -30.62
N SER A 212 -24.27 -13.18 -29.95
CA SER A 212 -22.92 -13.67 -29.66
C SER A 212 -22.17 -14.07 -30.91
N MET A 213 -20.94 -13.55 -31.04
CA MET A 213 -20.05 -13.84 -32.16
C MET A 213 -18.86 -14.71 -31.74
N PRO A 214 -18.44 -15.70 -32.55
CA PRO A 214 -17.24 -16.49 -32.26
C PRO A 214 -15.98 -15.60 -32.12
N GLY A 215 -15.33 -15.66 -30.96
CA GLY A 215 -14.15 -14.85 -30.66
C GLY A 215 -14.44 -13.41 -30.24
N GLU A 216 -15.70 -13.08 -29.97
CA GLU A 216 -16.10 -11.85 -29.29
C GLU A 216 -15.48 -11.77 -27.89
N PHE A 217 -14.96 -10.60 -27.56
CA PHE A 217 -14.56 -10.26 -26.21
C PHE A 217 -15.83 -10.00 -25.40
N ARG A 218 -16.19 -10.95 -24.54
CA ARG A 218 -17.24 -10.75 -23.54
C ARG A 218 -16.61 -10.53 -22.19
N TRP A 219 -17.04 -9.45 -21.56
CA TRP A 219 -16.56 -9.15 -20.22
C TRP A 219 -17.20 -10.10 -19.21
N LEU A 220 -18.53 -10.10 -19.16
CA LEU A 220 -19.43 -11.00 -18.45
C LEU A 220 -20.73 -11.08 -19.26
N SER A 221 -21.44 -12.19 -19.19
CA SER A 221 -22.81 -12.27 -19.71
C SER A 221 -23.73 -11.30 -18.95
N GLU A 222 -24.81 -10.84 -19.58
CA GLU A 222 -25.80 -9.97 -18.91
C GLU A 222 -26.39 -10.61 -17.64
N ARG A 223 -26.52 -11.95 -17.65
CA ARG A 223 -26.93 -12.72 -16.47
C ARG A 223 -25.91 -12.65 -15.34
N GLU A 224 -24.64 -12.89 -15.64
CA GLU A 224 -23.56 -12.79 -14.65
C GLU A 224 -23.48 -11.36 -14.10
N ASN A 225 -23.54 -10.35 -14.97
CA ASN A 225 -23.54 -8.95 -14.57
C ASN A 225 -24.69 -8.62 -13.60
N ARG A 226 -25.91 -9.09 -13.90
CA ARG A 226 -27.07 -8.94 -12.99
C ARG A 226 -26.87 -9.65 -11.66
N GLN A 227 -26.36 -10.89 -11.67
CA GLN A 227 -26.09 -11.65 -10.44
C GLN A 227 -25.07 -10.95 -9.56
N LEU A 228 -24.03 -10.38 -10.17
CA LEU A 228 -23.00 -9.63 -9.48
C LEU A 228 -23.52 -8.32 -8.90
N TRP A 229 -24.30 -7.55 -9.67
CA TRP A 229 -24.97 -6.35 -9.15
C TRP A 229 -25.89 -6.66 -7.98
N GLN A 230 -26.64 -7.76 -8.05
CA GLN A 230 -27.49 -8.22 -6.93
C GLN A 230 -26.65 -8.57 -5.70
N ALA A 231 -25.55 -9.31 -5.88
CA ALA A 231 -24.62 -9.62 -4.80
C ALA A 231 -24.02 -8.36 -4.17
N TRP A 232 -23.55 -7.43 -4.99
CA TRP A 232 -22.88 -6.20 -4.53
C TRP A 232 -23.85 -5.24 -3.87
N HIS A 233 -25.07 -5.14 -4.38
CA HIS A 233 -26.15 -4.44 -3.71
C HIS A 233 -26.52 -5.10 -2.38
N GLY A 234 -26.54 -6.43 -2.32
CA GLY A 234 -26.72 -7.20 -1.09
C GLY A 234 -25.63 -6.92 -0.07
N LEU A 235 -24.36 -6.89 -0.49
CA LEU A 235 -23.21 -6.52 0.35
C LEU A 235 -23.33 -5.09 0.87
N ALA A 236 -23.60 -4.14 -0.03
CA ALA A 236 -23.77 -2.74 0.33
C ALA A 236 -24.87 -2.57 1.39
N LYS A 237 -26.01 -3.23 1.21
CA LYS A 237 -27.10 -3.25 2.21
C LYS A 237 -26.67 -3.91 3.52
N ALA A 238 -25.98 -5.05 3.46
CA ALA A 238 -25.55 -5.80 4.65
C ALA A 238 -24.50 -5.06 5.49
N LEU A 239 -23.68 -4.21 4.86
CA LEU A 239 -22.64 -3.43 5.53
C LEU A 239 -23.01 -1.94 5.70
N SER A 240 -24.23 -1.54 5.34
CA SER A 240 -24.67 -0.13 5.34
C SER A 240 -23.77 0.81 4.52
N LEU A 241 -23.28 0.33 3.37
CA LEU A 241 -22.44 1.06 2.42
C LEU A 241 -23.26 1.57 1.24
N LYS A 242 -22.71 2.53 0.51
CA LYS A 242 -23.28 3.04 -0.74
C LYS A 242 -22.82 2.15 -1.89
N PHE A 243 -23.77 1.67 -2.70
CA PHE A 243 -23.48 1.05 -3.99
C PHE A 243 -23.67 2.08 -5.10
N ASP A 244 -22.62 2.31 -5.90
CA ASP A 244 -22.67 3.09 -7.12
C ASP A 244 -22.57 2.15 -8.33
N PRO A 245 -23.70 1.83 -9.01
CA PRO A 245 -23.68 0.96 -10.17
C PRO A 245 -23.06 1.70 -11.36
N GLY A 246 -21.79 1.40 -11.65
CA GLY A 246 -21.16 1.82 -12.89
C GLY A 246 -21.90 1.27 -14.13
N PRO A 247 -21.81 1.94 -15.30
CA PRO A 247 -22.41 1.48 -16.55
C PRO A 247 -21.87 0.12 -17.03
N PHE A 248 -20.69 -0.25 -16.52
CA PHE A 248 -20.02 -1.55 -16.65
C PHE A 248 -19.40 -1.87 -15.28
N LEU A 249 -19.23 -3.14 -14.89
CA LEU A 249 -18.69 -3.39 -13.54
C LEU A 249 -17.26 -2.85 -13.31
N GLU A 250 -16.50 -2.47 -14.35
CA GLU A 250 -15.19 -1.79 -14.18
C GLU A 250 -15.28 -0.46 -13.39
N LYS A 251 -16.50 0.06 -13.17
CA LYS A 251 -16.79 1.22 -12.32
C LYS A 251 -17.88 0.96 -11.28
N SER A 252 -18.30 -0.29 -11.12
CA SER A 252 -19.21 -0.62 -10.02
C SER A 252 -18.40 -0.60 -8.74
N THR A 253 -18.83 0.23 -7.80
CA THR A 253 -18.13 0.44 -6.54
C THR A 253 -19.11 0.32 -5.38
N VAL A 254 -18.76 -0.46 -4.36
CA VAL A 254 -19.40 -0.39 -3.04
C VAL A 254 -18.45 0.36 -2.12
N ALA A 255 -18.86 1.53 -1.63
CA ALA A 255 -18.00 2.34 -0.76
C ALA A 255 -18.76 2.96 0.41
N GLY A 256 -18.06 3.17 1.51
CA GLY A 256 -18.61 3.83 2.70
C GLY A 256 -17.68 3.71 3.89
N VAL A 257 -18.20 4.01 5.08
CA VAL A 257 -17.49 3.81 6.34
C VAL A 257 -17.90 2.47 6.92
N TYR A 258 -16.93 1.58 7.17
CA TYR A 258 -17.11 0.27 7.78
C TYR A 258 -16.17 0.13 8.96
N ARG A 259 -16.72 -0.03 10.18
CA ARG A 259 -15.95 -0.17 11.43
C ARG A 259 -14.85 0.90 11.61
N GLY A 260 -15.12 2.14 11.22
CA GLY A 260 -14.18 3.26 11.33
C GLY A 260 -13.17 3.41 10.19
N TYR A 261 -13.30 2.61 9.13
CA TYR A 261 -12.47 2.69 7.93
C TYR A 261 -13.31 3.07 6.71
N HIS A 262 -12.76 3.88 5.82
CA HIS A 262 -13.24 3.96 4.44
C HIS A 262 -12.95 2.65 3.73
N LEU A 263 -14.01 1.89 3.48
CA LEU A 263 -13.99 0.65 2.73
C LEU A 263 -14.50 0.93 1.32
N GLN A 264 -13.78 0.41 0.33
CA GLN A 264 -14.16 0.47 -1.08
C GLN A 264 -13.96 -0.92 -1.70
N VAL A 265 -14.98 -1.44 -2.37
CA VAL A 265 -14.95 -2.70 -3.11
C VAL A 265 -15.21 -2.37 -4.58
N ASP A 266 -14.24 -2.67 -5.44
CA ASP A 266 -14.27 -2.36 -6.87
C ASP A 266 -14.14 -3.63 -7.71
N ALA A 267 -14.96 -3.73 -8.75
CA ALA A 267 -14.81 -4.75 -9.76
C ALA A 267 -13.94 -4.16 -10.85
N PHE A 268 -12.90 -4.88 -11.26
CA PHE A 268 -12.02 -4.41 -12.32
C PHE A 268 -11.60 -5.56 -13.22
N TYR A 269 -11.21 -5.25 -14.46
CA TYR A 269 -10.64 -6.24 -15.34
C TYR A 269 -9.12 -6.30 -15.15
N SER A 270 -8.62 -7.41 -14.63
CA SER A 270 -7.18 -7.63 -14.60
C SER A 270 -6.72 -8.16 -15.95
N SER A 271 -5.90 -7.37 -16.68
CA SER A 271 -5.26 -7.84 -17.90
C SER A 271 -4.33 -9.03 -17.64
N GLN A 272 -3.78 -9.14 -16.43
CA GLN A 272 -2.93 -10.27 -16.02
C GLN A 272 -3.73 -11.56 -15.88
N HIS A 273 -4.93 -11.51 -15.31
CA HIS A 273 -5.77 -12.70 -15.10
C HIS A 273 -6.79 -12.95 -16.23
N ARG A 274 -6.97 -11.99 -17.14
CA ARG A 274 -7.94 -12.02 -18.26
C ARG A 274 -9.37 -12.27 -17.82
N ARG A 275 -9.73 -11.80 -16.62
CA ARG A 275 -11.06 -11.96 -16.05
C ARG A 275 -11.37 -10.80 -15.12
N ALA A 276 -12.64 -10.65 -14.79
CA ALA A 276 -13.07 -9.73 -13.75
C ALA A 276 -12.50 -10.19 -12.39
N CYS A 277 -11.97 -9.24 -11.64
CA CYS A 277 -11.34 -9.40 -10.34
C CYS A 277 -12.06 -8.49 -9.33
N THR A 278 -11.92 -8.85 -8.06
CA THR A 278 -12.41 -8.02 -6.94
C THR A 278 -11.23 -7.32 -6.31
N ARG A 279 -11.29 -6.00 -6.16
CA ARG A 279 -10.36 -5.23 -5.33
C ARG A 279 -11.11 -4.74 -4.11
N ILE A 280 -10.55 -4.94 -2.93
CA ILE A 280 -11.00 -4.32 -1.69
C ILE A 280 -9.90 -3.36 -1.26
N GLN A 281 -10.25 -2.10 -1.05
CA GLN A 281 -9.38 -1.08 -0.52
C GLN A 281 -9.94 -0.64 0.83
N LEU A 282 -9.04 -0.55 1.81
CA LEU A 282 -9.34 -0.06 3.15
C LEU A 282 -8.42 1.11 3.47
N ALA A 283 -8.96 2.19 4.02
CA ALA A 283 -8.22 3.33 4.54
C ALA A 283 -8.87 3.85 5.83
N PRO A 284 -8.15 4.48 6.77
CA PRO A 284 -8.76 5.13 7.93
C PRO A 284 -9.82 6.16 7.52
N ALA A 285 -10.95 6.21 8.24
CA ALA A 285 -11.95 7.25 8.01
C ALA A 285 -11.41 8.64 8.39
N SER A 286 -11.84 9.69 7.70
CA SER A 286 -11.52 11.09 8.05
C SER A 286 -12.74 11.81 8.63
N PRO A 287 -12.63 12.49 9.80
CA PRO A 287 -11.49 12.49 10.72
C PRO A 287 -11.25 11.08 11.28
N PRO A 288 -10.01 10.72 11.68
CA PRO A 288 -9.78 9.46 12.37
C PRO A 288 -10.75 9.38 13.54
N LEU A 289 -11.59 8.35 13.55
CA LEU A 289 -12.44 8.02 14.70
C LEU A 289 -11.53 8.12 15.92
N GLU A 290 -11.85 9.02 16.88
CA GLU A 290 -11.02 9.41 18.03
C GLU A 290 -9.98 8.33 18.27
N ALA A 291 -8.76 8.56 17.76
CA ALA A 291 -7.80 7.47 17.54
C ALA A 291 -7.79 6.64 18.80
N SER A 292 -8.29 5.38 18.72
CA SER A 292 -8.33 4.51 19.89
C SER A 292 -7.01 4.68 20.58
N PRO A 293 -7.00 5.16 21.85
CA PRO A 293 -5.79 5.70 22.47
C PRO A 293 -4.67 4.71 22.18
N LEU A 294 -3.59 5.21 21.57
CA LEU A 294 -2.43 4.40 21.21
C LEU A 294 -2.19 3.50 22.41
N LEU A 295 -2.33 2.17 22.21
CA LEU A 295 -2.22 1.20 23.29
C LEU A 295 -0.98 1.57 24.07
N THR A 296 -1.17 1.97 25.32
CA THR A 296 -0.04 2.27 26.16
C THR A 296 0.71 0.96 26.34
N PRO A 297 2.04 0.98 26.58
CA PRO A 297 2.78 -0.24 26.87
C PRO A 297 2.15 -1.09 28.01
N GLU A 298 1.37 -0.46 28.87
CA GLU A 298 0.62 -1.09 29.98
C GLU A 298 -0.65 -1.83 29.51
N ASP A 299 -1.23 -1.46 28.36
CA ASP A 299 -2.41 -2.13 27.78
C ASP A 299 -2.04 -3.39 26.97
N LEU A 300 -0.74 -3.62 26.72
CA LEU A 300 -0.28 -4.78 25.99
C LEU A 300 -0.22 -6.01 26.91
N PRO A 301 -0.66 -7.19 26.45
CA PRO A 301 -0.62 -8.41 27.24
C PRO A 301 0.81 -8.73 27.67
N ASP A 302 0.96 -9.45 28.79
CA ASP A 302 2.26 -9.89 29.31
C ASP A 302 3.13 -10.52 28.21
N LEU A 303 4.16 -9.79 27.79
CA LEU A 303 5.13 -10.22 26.78
C LEU A 303 6.03 -11.34 27.33
N PRO A 304 6.49 -12.31 26.52
CA PRO A 304 6.47 -12.32 25.05
C PRO A 304 5.21 -12.92 24.44
N LEU A 305 4.78 -12.38 23.30
CA LEU A 305 3.71 -12.97 22.52
C LEU A 305 4.18 -14.26 21.83
N SER A 306 3.39 -15.32 21.97
CA SER A 306 3.56 -16.54 21.18
C SER A 306 3.28 -16.29 19.69
N SER A 307 3.87 -17.12 18.83
CA SER A 307 3.60 -17.05 17.39
C SER A 307 2.12 -17.19 17.03
N GLN A 308 1.35 -17.93 17.84
CA GLN A 308 -0.10 -18.06 17.66
C GLN A 308 -0.85 -16.78 18.01
N GLN A 309 -0.42 -16.03 19.03
CA GLN A 309 -1.02 -14.74 19.39
C GLN A 309 -0.72 -13.66 18.34
N ILE A 310 0.50 -13.62 17.79
CA ILE A 310 0.83 -12.69 16.69
C ILE A 310 0.00 -13.02 15.44
N LEU A 311 -0.15 -14.30 15.13
CA LEU A 311 -1.02 -14.74 14.04
C LEU A 311 -2.48 -14.36 14.28
N SER A 312 -3.01 -14.60 15.49
CA SER A 312 -4.40 -14.28 15.80
C SER A 312 -4.69 -12.77 15.73
N LEU A 313 -3.69 -11.92 15.98
CA LEU A 313 -3.81 -10.47 15.77
C LEU A 313 -3.99 -10.11 14.28
N LEU A 314 -3.32 -10.82 13.37
CA LEU A 314 -3.43 -10.56 11.92
C LEU A 314 -4.60 -11.29 11.25
N THR A 315 -5.09 -12.38 11.84
CA THR A 315 -6.00 -13.33 11.18
C THR A 315 -7.26 -13.63 11.98
N SER A 316 -7.65 -12.79 12.94
CA SER A 316 -8.91 -12.95 13.65
C SER A 316 -10.06 -12.99 12.63
N GLY A 317 -10.80 -14.11 12.58
CA GLY A 317 -11.85 -14.35 11.55
C GLY A 317 -11.49 -15.39 10.48
N GLY A 318 -10.26 -15.91 10.47
CA GLY A 318 -9.82 -16.94 9.51
C GLY A 318 -9.37 -16.34 8.18
N ILE A 319 -8.44 -17.03 7.51
CA ILE A 319 -7.93 -16.61 6.20
C ILE A 319 -8.66 -17.40 5.12
N PRO A 320 -9.36 -16.76 4.17
CA PRO A 320 -9.90 -17.45 3.02
C PRO A 320 -8.76 -18.10 2.23
N ARG A 321 -8.89 -19.40 1.97
CA ARG A 321 -7.90 -20.19 1.20
C ARG A 321 -8.11 -19.97 -0.30
N GLU A 322 -7.90 -18.75 -0.76
CA GLU A 322 -8.07 -18.42 -2.16
C GLU A 322 -6.72 -18.35 -2.87
N LYS A 323 -6.52 -19.23 -3.86
CA LYS A 323 -5.27 -19.28 -4.62
C LYS A 323 -5.14 -18.03 -5.50
N GLY A 324 -4.03 -17.32 -5.33
CA GLY A 324 -3.66 -16.18 -6.15
C GLY A 324 -4.22 -14.83 -5.69
N ALA A 325 -4.91 -14.79 -4.55
CA ALA A 325 -5.23 -13.53 -3.91
C ALA A 325 -3.96 -12.89 -3.31
N GLN A 326 -3.90 -11.56 -3.31
CA GLN A 326 -2.76 -10.80 -2.81
C GLN A 326 -3.22 -9.69 -1.88
N ILE A 327 -2.45 -9.44 -0.83
CA ILE A 327 -2.63 -8.30 0.07
C ILE A 327 -1.40 -7.42 0.02
N GLU A 328 -1.61 -6.15 -0.25
CA GLU A 328 -0.59 -5.11 -0.26
C GLU A 328 -0.95 -4.04 0.77
N VAL A 329 0.05 -3.54 1.49
CA VAL A 329 -0.08 -2.45 2.45
C VAL A 329 0.78 -1.30 1.94
N SER A 330 0.24 -0.08 1.90
CA SER A 330 1.02 1.10 1.53
C SER A 330 2.13 1.37 2.54
N ALA A 331 3.18 2.08 2.12
CA ALA A 331 4.37 2.33 2.94
C ALA A 331 4.11 3.15 4.23
N ASP A 332 2.95 3.79 4.35
CA ASP A 332 2.49 4.54 5.52
C ASP A 332 1.44 3.78 6.35
N ALA A 333 1.15 2.54 5.95
CA ALA A 333 0.07 1.70 6.47
C ALA A 333 -1.32 2.37 6.45
N GLN A 334 -1.50 3.46 5.68
CA GLN A 334 -2.78 4.17 5.57
C GLN A 334 -3.74 3.49 4.61
N LYS A 335 -3.26 2.59 3.75
CA LYS A 335 -4.09 1.87 2.79
C LYS A 335 -3.72 0.41 2.74
N ILE A 336 -4.73 -0.44 2.79
CA ILE A 336 -4.60 -1.88 2.57
C ILE A 336 -5.41 -2.24 1.34
N TYR A 337 -4.77 -2.94 0.41
CA TYR A 337 -5.38 -3.44 -0.81
C TYR A 337 -5.42 -4.96 -0.74
N TYR A 338 -6.58 -5.52 -1.05
CA TYR A 338 -6.74 -6.94 -1.31
C TYR A 338 -7.23 -7.11 -2.73
N GLU A 339 -6.55 -7.94 -3.50
CA GLU A 339 -6.94 -8.29 -4.87
C GLU A 339 -7.24 -9.78 -4.94
N HIS A 340 -8.50 -10.10 -5.27
CA HIS A 340 -8.91 -11.46 -5.60
C HIS A 340 -8.92 -11.63 -7.13
N PRO A 341 -8.26 -12.67 -7.67
CA PRO A 341 -8.14 -12.82 -9.11
C PRO A 341 -9.47 -13.25 -9.75
N GLN A 342 -10.52 -13.54 -8.98
CA GLN A 342 -11.87 -13.79 -9.48
C GLN A 342 -12.87 -12.80 -8.88
N LEU A 343 -13.95 -12.56 -9.59
CA LEU A 343 -15.04 -11.77 -9.05
C LEU A 343 -15.84 -12.62 -8.06
N SER A 344 -15.92 -12.20 -6.79
CA SER A 344 -16.77 -12.88 -5.82
C SER A 344 -18.19 -12.30 -5.88
N ALA A 345 -19.17 -13.19 -5.94
CA ALA A 345 -20.60 -12.88 -5.88
C ALA A 345 -21.23 -13.35 -4.56
N ASP A 346 -20.44 -13.94 -3.66
CA ASP A 346 -20.92 -14.43 -2.38
C ASP A 346 -20.83 -13.30 -1.34
N VAL A 347 -22.00 -12.87 -0.88
CA VAL A 347 -22.12 -11.75 0.08
C VAL A 347 -21.48 -12.11 1.42
N GLU A 348 -21.59 -13.35 1.89
CA GLU A 348 -21.01 -13.76 3.17
C GLU A 348 -19.48 -13.83 3.06
N GLN A 349 -18.99 -14.34 1.94
CA GLN A 349 -17.55 -14.36 1.65
C GLN A 349 -16.96 -12.94 1.59
N LEU A 350 -17.62 -12.03 0.86
CA LEU A 350 -17.19 -10.64 0.74
C LEU A 350 -17.22 -9.92 2.09
N ARG A 351 -18.25 -10.16 2.92
CA ARG A 351 -18.28 -9.64 4.30
C ARG A 351 -17.10 -10.18 5.11
N GLY A 352 -16.84 -11.48 5.08
CA GLY A 352 -15.71 -12.09 5.78
C GLY A 352 -14.35 -11.53 5.34
N LEU A 353 -14.19 -11.23 4.05
CA LEU A 353 -13.01 -10.54 3.52
C LEU A 353 -12.88 -9.11 4.04
N CYS A 354 -13.99 -8.35 4.10
CA CYS A 354 -13.98 -7.00 4.67
C CYS A 354 -13.63 -7.01 6.16
N ASP A 355 -14.17 -7.96 6.92
CA ASP A 355 -13.83 -8.14 8.34
C ASP A 355 -12.36 -8.51 8.53
N MET A 356 -11.85 -9.44 7.73
CA MET A 356 -10.44 -9.81 7.72
C MET A 356 -9.53 -8.61 7.42
N MET A 357 -9.90 -7.77 6.46
CA MET A 357 -9.14 -6.55 6.11
C MET A 357 -9.10 -5.52 7.25
N VAL A 358 -10.22 -5.31 7.93
CA VAL A 358 -10.28 -4.42 9.10
C VAL A 358 -9.44 -4.99 10.24
N ASN A 359 -9.60 -6.29 10.54
CA ASN A 359 -8.83 -6.95 11.59
C ASN A 359 -7.33 -6.95 11.28
N LEU A 360 -6.94 -7.10 10.01
CA LEU A 360 -5.57 -6.94 9.56
C LEU A 360 -5.06 -5.52 9.83
N ALA A 361 -5.85 -4.48 9.52
CA ALA A 361 -5.45 -3.09 9.78
C ALA A 361 -5.23 -2.84 11.29
N GLU A 362 -6.15 -3.29 12.12
CA GLU A 362 -6.05 -3.19 13.59
C GLU A 362 -4.84 -3.98 14.12
N GLY A 363 -4.65 -5.22 13.66
CA GLY A 363 -3.54 -6.09 14.04
C GLY A 363 -2.18 -5.54 13.57
N TYR A 364 -2.13 -4.95 12.38
CA TYR A 364 -0.94 -4.32 11.83
C TYR A 364 -0.47 -3.17 12.72
N ALA A 365 -1.38 -2.28 13.14
CA ALA A 365 -1.05 -1.17 14.03
C ALA A 365 -0.54 -1.68 15.39
N LYS A 366 -1.19 -2.70 15.97
CA LYS A 366 -0.78 -3.32 17.25
C LYS A 366 0.61 -3.94 17.17
N LEU A 367 0.89 -4.71 16.11
CA LEU A 367 2.19 -5.36 15.92
C LEU A 367 3.30 -4.36 15.61
N ARG A 368 3.00 -3.30 14.86
CA ARG A 368 3.93 -2.20 14.65
C ARG A 368 4.28 -1.52 15.97
N ALA A 369 3.27 -1.30 16.84
CA ALA A 369 3.52 -0.78 18.18
C ALA A 369 4.44 -1.71 18.96
N ILE A 370 4.13 -3.02 19.03
CA ILE A 370 4.97 -4.04 19.71
C ILE A 370 6.43 -3.99 19.24
N GLY A 371 6.65 -3.72 17.96
CA GLY A 371 7.97 -3.39 17.42
C GLY A 371 8.85 -4.62 17.22
N ALA A 372 10.13 -4.50 17.60
CA ALA A 372 11.17 -5.47 17.27
C ALA A 372 10.92 -6.90 17.80
N GLU A 373 10.13 -7.04 18.86
CA GLU A 373 9.77 -8.34 19.45
C GLU A 373 8.89 -9.19 18.53
N ALA A 374 8.10 -8.57 17.66
CA ALA A 374 7.25 -9.28 16.70
C ALA A 374 8.04 -9.88 15.53
N VAL A 375 9.25 -9.36 15.26
CA VAL A 375 9.99 -9.65 14.02
C VAL A 375 10.33 -11.14 13.82
N PRO A 376 10.80 -11.91 14.83
CA PRO A 376 11.12 -13.33 14.63
C PRO A 376 9.91 -14.17 14.17
N THR A 377 8.72 -13.88 14.69
CA THR A 377 7.49 -14.56 14.24
C THR A 377 7.07 -14.09 12.85
N LEU A 378 7.20 -12.78 12.57
CA LEU A 378 6.90 -12.23 11.24
C LEU A 378 7.83 -12.80 10.17
N GLU A 379 9.11 -13.03 10.49
CA GLU A 379 10.09 -13.65 9.60
C GLU A 379 9.67 -15.07 9.20
N ALA A 380 9.20 -15.89 10.16
CA ALA A 380 8.69 -17.22 9.89
C ALA A 380 7.45 -17.22 8.96
N LEU A 381 6.66 -16.13 8.96
CA LEU A 381 5.55 -15.92 8.03
C LEU A 381 6.01 -15.39 6.68
N ALA A 382 6.97 -14.46 6.66
CA ALA A 382 7.55 -13.88 5.45
C ALA A 382 8.27 -14.92 4.59
N ALA A 383 8.80 -15.98 5.23
CA ALA A 383 9.42 -17.13 4.59
C ALA A 383 8.45 -18.00 3.75
N LYS A 384 7.12 -17.81 3.90
CA LYS A 384 6.09 -18.54 3.16
C LYS A 384 5.48 -17.66 2.06
N PRO A 385 6.07 -17.61 0.84
CA PRO A 385 5.62 -16.71 -0.23
C PRO A 385 4.19 -16.97 -0.70
N GLU A 386 3.66 -18.17 -0.50
CA GLU A 386 2.28 -18.56 -0.83
C GLU A 386 1.24 -18.09 0.20
N HIS A 387 1.67 -17.57 1.35
CA HIS A 387 0.76 -17.10 2.38
C HIS A 387 0.10 -15.78 1.97
N LEU A 388 -1.22 -15.67 2.13
CA LEU A 388 -1.99 -14.47 1.71
C LEU A 388 -1.45 -13.17 2.30
N LEU A 389 -1.03 -13.23 3.58
CA LEU A 389 -0.48 -12.08 4.31
C LEU A 389 1.00 -11.77 4.00
N ASN A 390 1.65 -12.50 3.09
CA ASN A 390 3.09 -12.36 2.87
C ASN A 390 3.49 -10.91 2.50
N GLY A 391 2.73 -10.25 1.63
CA GLY A 391 2.94 -8.84 1.28
C GLY A 391 2.82 -7.90 2.49
N ALA A 392 1.72 -8.01 3.24
CA ALA A 392 1.48 -7.22 4.44
C ALA A 392 2.56 -7.43 5.53
N VAL A 393 2.95 -8.68 5.80
CA VAL A 393 3.97 -9.03 6.79
C VAL A 393 5.34 -8.46 6.40
N ARG A 394 5.73 -8.55 5.13
CA ARG A 394 6.98 -7.97 4.63
C ARG A 394 7.02 -6.45 4.75
N GLN A 395 5.89 -5.78 4.52
CA GLN A 395 5.79 -4.34 4.73
C GLN A 395 5.86 -4.01 6.23
N LEU A 396 5.15 -4.76 7.09
CA LEU A 396 5.17 -4.57 8.54
C LEU A 396 6.59 -4.68 9.13
N MET A 397 7.38 -5.65 8.68
CA MET A 397 8.78 -5.76 9.10
C MET A 397 9.62 -4.55 8.68
N GLN A 398 9.36 -3.97 7.51
CA GLN A 398 10.05 -2.75 7.04
C GLN A 398 9.64 -1.53 7.88
N ASP A 399 8.35 -1.42 8.22
CA ASP A 399 7.82 -0.34 9.03
C ASP A 399 8.35 -0.40 10.48
N ILE A 400 8.44 -1.61 11.07
CA ILE A 400 9.08 -1.83 12.38
C ILE A 400 10.57 -1.47 12.34
N ALA A 401 11.28 -1.89 11.28
CA ALA A 401 12.68 -1.55 11.09
C ALA A 401 12.91 -0.03 10.99
N ALA A 402 12.08 0.67 10.20
CA ALA A 402 12.15 2.12 10.07
C ALA A 402 11.84 2.84 11.39
N ASP A 403 10.80 2.41 12.10
CA ASP A 403 10.40 2.97 13.41
C ASP A 403 11.51 2.80 14.46
N THR A 404 12.03 1.58 14.63
CA THR A 404 13.08 1.30 15.62
C THR A 404 14.41 1.96 15.27
N THR A 405 14.75 2.07 13.98
CA THR A 405 15.93 2.83 13.52
C THR A 405 15.81 4.30 13.88
N THR A 406 14.62 4.89 13.71
CA THR A 406 14.39 6.31 14.05
C THR A 406 14.48 6.55 15.56
N ARG A 407 13.91 5.64 16.37
CA ARG A 407 13.88 5.80 17.84
C ARG A 407 15.21 5.45 18.53
N VAL A 408 15.91 4.44 18.05
CA VAL A 408 17.04 3.80 18.78
C VAL A 408 18.34 3.79 17.95
N GLY A 409 18.24 3.82 16.62
CA GLY A 409 19.34 3.49 15.72
C GLY A 409 20.55 4.43 15.76
N HIS A 410 20.39 5.66 16.25
CA HIS A 410 21.50 6.62 16.36
C HIS A 410 22.49 6.29 17.48
N GLN A 411 22.01 5.75 18.60
CA GLN A 411 22.82 5.45 19.80
C GLN A 411 22.25 4.23 20.54
N PRO A 412 22.24 3.03 19.92
CA PRO A 412 21.60 1.86 20.52
C PRO A 412 22.19 1.49 21.89
N ASP A 413 23.48 1.77 22.12
CA ASP A 413 24.17 1.48 23.38
C ASP A 413 23.71 2.35 24.56
N SER A 414 23.02 3.46 24.30
CA SER A 414 22.45 4.35 25.34
C SER A 414 21.06 3.94 25.79
N PHE A 415 20.49 2.85 25.23
CA PHE A 415 19.18 2.35 25.60
C PHE A 415 19.28 0.99 26.29
N TYR A 416 18.70 0.88 27.47
CA TYR A 416 18.59 -0.36 28.23
C TYR A 416 17.15 -0.88 28.17
N CYS A 417 17.00 -2.19 28.01
CA CYS A 417 15.71 -2.85 28.13
C CYS A 417 15.20 -2.75 29.58
N ARG A 418 14.01 -2.19 29.85
CA ARG A 418 13.47 -2.15 31.24
C ARG A 418 13.24 -3.53 31.86
N ARG A 419 13.04 -4.56 31.02
CA ARG A 419 12.82 -5.95 31.46
C ARG A 419 14.12 -6.68 31.79
N CYS A 420 15.09 -6.63 30.87
CA CYS A 420 16.33 -7.40 30.93
C CYS A 420 17.52 -6.59 31.45
N LEU A 421 17.42 -5.26 31.45
CA LEU A 421 18.51 -4.32 31.71
C LEU A 421 19.76 -4.58 30.84
N THR A 422 19.57 -5.19 29.67
CA THR A 422 20.60 -5.33 28.64
C THR A 422 20.44 -4.23 27.59
N ARG A 423 21.55 -3.80 27.02
CA ARG A 423 21.59 -2.75 26.00
C ARG A 423 20.85 -3.18 24.73
N CYS A 424 20.33 -2.18 24.01
CA CYS A 424 19.81 -2.41 22.69
C CYS A 424 20.94 -2.68 21.69
N ALA A 425 20.63 -3.49 20.68
CA ALA A 425 21.57 -3.83 19.61
C ALA A 425 20.84 -3.86 18.27
N ALA A 426 21.62 -3.77 17.19
CA ALA A 426 21.12 -4.01 15.86
C ALA A 426 20.81 -5.51 15.66
N HIS A 427 19.71 -5.77 14.98
CA HIS A 427 19.25 -7.10 14.63
C HIS A 427 18.93 -7.15 13.13
N SER A 428 19.07 -8.32 12.52
CA SER A 428 18.73 -8.54 11.12
C SER A 428 17.61 -9.57 11.03
N GLY A 429 16.58 -9.28 10.23
CA GLY A 429 15.50 -10.21 9.90
C GLY A 429 15.40 -10.41 8.38
N GLN A 430 15.15 -11.62 7.92
CA GLN A 430 14.98 -11.93 6.50
C GLN A 430 13.55 -11.62 6.04
N VAL A 431 13.41 -10.69 5.08
CA VAL A 431 12.11 -10.35 4.46
C VAL A 431 11.87 -11.22 3.23
N THR A 432 12.93 -11.48 2.47
CA THR A 432 12.95 -12.41 1.33
C THR A 432 14.29 -13.15 1.32
N LEU A 433 14.46 -14.15 0.45
CA LEU A 433 15.73 -14.88 0.27
C LEU A 433 16.94 -13.98 0.01
N ILE A 434 16.74 -12.76 -0.52
CA ILE A 434 17.81 -11.83 -0.89
C ILE A 434 17.74 -10.48 -0.15
N LYS A 435 16.69 -10.24 0.65
CA LYS A 435 16.45 -8.94 1.29
C LYS A 435 16.34 -9.15 2.79
N THR A 436 17.22 -8.49 3.53
CA THR A 436 17.16 -8.36 4.99
C THR A 436 16.68 -6.96 5.37
N VAL A 437 16.17 -6.83 6.59
CA VAL A 437 15.92 -5.54 7.24
C VAL A 437 16.70 -5.50 8.54
N THR A 438 17.29 -4.35 8.82
CA THR A 438 17.94 -4.07 10.12
C THR A 438 16.96 -3.34 11.02
N TYR A 439 16.80 -3.84 12.24
CA TYR A 439 15.91 -3.27 13.26
C TYR A 439 16.63 -3.26 14.61
N TYR A 440 16.13 -2.46 15.55
CA TYR A 440 16.80 -2.25 16.85
C TYR A 440 15.89 -2.67 18.00
N GLY A 441 16.46 -3.38 18.97
CA GLY A 441 15.76 -3.84 20.18
C GLY A 441 16.72 -4.38 21.22
N CYS A 442 16.19 -4.80 22.36
CA CYS A 442 16.97 -5.43 23.43
C CYS A 442 17.80 -6.62 22.90
N ARG A 443 19.10 -6.67 23.22
CA ARG A 443 19.98 -7.75 22.75
C ARG A 443 19.47 -9.15 23.15
N THR A 444 18.86 -9.25 24.33
CA THR A 444 18.37 -10.52 24.91
C THR A 444 16.95 -10.87 24.46
N CYS A 445 15.96 -10.01 24.75
CA CYS A 445 14.54 -10.31 24.52
C CYS A 445 13.95 -9.65 23.27
N ARG A 446 14.74 -8.86 22.51
CA ARG A 446 14.33 -8.16 21.28
C ARG A 446 13.26 -7.08 21.42
N GLN A 447 12.68 -6.85 22.60
CA GLN A 447 11.69 -5.77 22.79
C GLN A 447 12.28 -4.38 22.56
N SER A 448 11.49 -3.47 22.01
CA SER A 448 11.90 -2.10 21.62
C SER A 448 10.93 -1.01 22.08
N GLN A 449 10.04 -1.31 23.02
CA GLN A 449 9.04 -0.36 23.52
C GLN A 449 9.44 0.23 24.87
N ALA A 450 9.64 -0.64 25.86
CA ALA A 450 9.92 -0.27 27.24
C ALA A 450 11.44 -0.12 27.41
N LEU A 451 11.99 0.93 26.80
CA LEU A 451 13.42 1.25 26.89
C LEU A 451 13.66 2.31 27.96
N LEU A 452 14.82 2.23 28.60
CA LEU A 452 15.37 3.21 29.51
C LEU A 452 16.55 3.86 28.79
N GLU A 453 16.39 5.12 28.38
CA GLU A 453 17.49 5.91 27.84
C GLU A 453 18.39 6.33 29.00
N TRP A 454 19.62 5.80 29.01
CA TRP A 454 20.59 6.07 30.05
C TRP A 454 22.01 6.07 29.46
N PRO A 455 22.67 7.24 29.38
CA PRO A 455 24.03 7.32 28.86
C PRO A 455 25.11 7.03 29.92
N GLY A 456 24.74 7.01 31.20
CA GLY A 456 25.67 6.78 32.31
C GLY A 456 25.97 5.30 32.56
N PRO A 457 26.89 4.98 33.49
CA PRO A 457 27.17 3.60 33.85
C PRO A 457 26.02 3.00 34.66
N VAL A 458 25.81 1.71 34.45
CA VAL A 458 24.98 0.79 35.21
C VAL A 458 25.87 -0.04 36.14
N ILE A 459 25.56 -0.02 37.42
CA ILE A 459 26.34 -0.68 38.47
C ILE A 459 25.53 -1.83 39.02
N ALA A 460 26.11 -3.03 38.99
CA ALA A 460 25.54 -4.18 39.68
C ALA A 460 25.80 -4.05 41.18
N VAL A 461 24.74 -3.90 41.97
CA VAL A 461 24.81 -3.74 43.42
C VAL A 461 24.37 -5.01 44.10
N LEU A 462 25.17 -5.49 45.05
CA LEU A 462 24.83 -6.59 45.95
C LEU A 462 24.64 -5.98 47.36
N ASP A 463 23.40 -5.60 47.65
CA ASP A 463 22.99 -5.02 48.93
C ASP A 463 21.66 -5.63 49.39
N SER A 464 21.70 -6.41 50.47
CA SER A 464 20.51 -7.02 51.05
C SER A 464 19.55 -6.01 51.70
N ARG A 465 19.98 -4.76 51.92
CA ARG A 465 19.15 -3.67 52.44
C ARG A 465 18.45 -2.87 51.36
N MET A 466 18.94 -2.92 50.12
CA MET A 466 18.34 -2.17 49.02
C MET A 466 17.02 -2.84 48.61
N THR A 467 15.90 -2.17 48.91
CA THR A 467 14.54 -2.71 48.71
C THR A 467 14.03 -2.58 47.27
N GLU A 468 14.57 -1.63 46.51
CA GLU A 468 14.22 -1.42 45.11
C GLU A 468 15.11 -2.23 44.18
N LYS A 469 14.53 -2.70 43.07
CA LYS A 469 15.27 -3.49 42.07
C LYS A 469 16.37 -2.68 41.39
N TRP A 470 16.16 -1.37 41.21
CA TRP A 470 17.16 -0.45 40.71
C TRP A 470 16.82 0.98 41.14
N VAL A 471 17.83 1.84 41.23
CA VAL A 471 17.73 3.27 41.57
C VAL A 471 18.65 4.07 40.66
N ALA A 472 18.15 5.16 40.09
CA ALA A 472 18.98 6.13 39.36
C ALA A 472 19.52 7.19 40.34
N GLN A 473 20.84 7.28 40.48
CA GLN A 473 21.48 8.23 41.41
C GLN A 473 22.83 8.70 40.86
N ALA A 474 23.09 10.01 40.96
CA ALA A 474 24.36 10.65 40.61
C ALA A 474 24.89 10.30 39.20
N GLY A 475 24.00 10.24 38.21
CA GLY A 475 24.38 9.90 36.83
C GLY A 475 24.72 8.42 36.61
N THR A 476 24.43 7.56 37.58
CA THR A 476 24.53 6.09 37.47
C THR A 476 23.18 5.41 37.69
N VAL A 477 22.95 4.23 37.10
CA VAL A 477 21.84 3.34 37.52
C VAL A 477 22.42 2.22 38.35
N ARG A 478 21.96 2.11 39.58
CA ARG A 478 22.36 1.05 40.51
C ARG A 478 21.30 -0.03 40.47
N VAL A 479 21.66 -1.26 40.12
CA VAL A 479 20.72 -2.37 39.98
C VAL A 479 21.01 -3.41 41.06
N ASN A 480 20.05 -3.67 41.94
CA ASN A 480 20.22 -4.68 42.97
C ASN A 480 20.13 -6.09 42.36
N TRP A 481 21.27 -6.74 42.19
CA TRP A 481 21.31 -8.10 41.63
C TRP A 481 20.60 -9.11 42.54
N LEU A 482 20.56 -8.90 43.87
CA LEU A 482 19.89 -9.80 44.80
C LEU A 482 18.36 -9.84 44.60
N LEU A 483 17.79 -8.74 44.11
CA LEU A 483 16.36 -8.67 43.75
C LEU A 483 16.13 -9.03 42.28
N HIS A 484 17.09 -8.74 41.39
CA HIS A 484 16.94 -9.01 39.97
C HIS A 484 17.20 -10.47 39.58
N ARG A 485 18.19 -11.13 40.20
CA ARG A 485 18.58 -12.55 40.05
C ARG A 485 18.88 -13.04 38.62
N SER A 486 19.06 -12.13 37.65
CA SER A 486 19.52 -12.42 36.29
C SER A 486 20.63 -11.45 35.88
N LEU A 487 21.52 -11.88 34.98
CA LEU A 487 22.56 -11.01 34.45
C LEU A 487 21.99 -9.95 33.50
N PHE A 488 22.54 -8.74 33.60
CA PHE A 488 22.22 -7.57 32.78
C PHE A 488 23.51 -6.88 32.35
N ASP A 489 23.44 -5.79 31.58
CA ASP A 489 24.65 -5.05 31.19
C ASP A 489 25.00 -4.07 32.31
N PHE A 490 26.23 -4.21 32.83
CA PHE A 490 26.78 -3.35 33.88
C PHE A 490 28.26 -3.12 33.61
N GLU A 491 28.80 -2.02 34.10
CA GLU A 491 30.19 -1.59 33.88
C GLU A 491 31.02 -1.65 35.17
N ALA A 492 30.37 -1.87 36.32
CA ALA A 492 31.02 -2.04 37.61
C ALA A 492 30.16 -2.90 38.56
N VAL A 493 30.81 -3.43 39.58
CA VAL A 493 30.15 -4.16 40.68
C VAL A 493 30.42 -3.46 42.01
N GLU A 494 29.38 -3.33 42.83
CA GLU A 494 29.48 -2.85 44.21
C GLU A 494 28.86 -3.86 45.17
N ILE A 495 29.65 -4.30 46.15
CA ILE A 495 29.21 -5.22 47.19
C ILE A 495 29.10 -4.44 48.50
N VAL A 496 27.87 -4.06 48.85
CA VAL A 496 27.57 -3.23 50.02
C VAL A 496 27.31 -4.11 51.25
N GLN A 497 26.39 -5.06 51.11
CA GLN A 497 26.03 -6.03 52.14
C GLN A 497 25.49 -7.29 51.48
N ALA A 498 26.34 -8.31 51.36
CA ALA A 498 25.99 -9.60 50.78
C ALA A 498 26.64 -10.73 51.57
N SER A 499 26.01 -11.91 51.56
CA SER A 499 26.60 -13.12 52.13
C SER A 499 27.62 -13.76 51.17
N ASP A 500 28.52 -14.60 51.67
CA ASP A 500 29.41 -15.40 50.82
C ASP A 500 28.61 -16.25 49.81
N GLU A 501 27.43 -16.76 50.20
CA GLU A 501 26.53 -17.52 49.32
C GLU A 501 25.98 -16.65 48.18
N ASP A 502 25.60 -15.40 48.46
CA ASP A 502 25.17 -14.48 47.41
C ASP A 502 26.30 -14.17 46.42
N ILE A 503 27.53 -14.00 46.91
CA ILE A 503 28.72 -13.82 46.07
C ILE A 503 28.97 -15.04 45.20
N GLU A 504 28.91 -16.24 45.77
CA GLU A 504 29.10 -17.49 45.04
C GLU A 504 28.05 -17.62 43.92
N ARG A 505 26.77 -17.38 44.22
CA ARG A 505 25.69 -17.44 43.21
C ARG A 505 25.88 -16.40 42.11
N PHE A 506 26.25 -15.17 42.45
CA PHE A 506 26.54 -14.12 41.46
C PHE A 506 27.73 -14.51 40.59
N ALA A 507 28.83 -14.94 41.19
CA ALA A 507 30.04 -15.37 40.50
C ALA A 507 29.81 -16.57 39.58
N VAL A 508 28.98 -17.54 40.01
CA VAL A 508 28.59 -18.69 39.17
C VAL A 508 27.78 -18.22 37.95
N GLN A 509 26.87 -17.25 38.10
CA GLN A 509 26.16 -16.70 36.94
C GLN A 509 27.13 -16.00 35.99
N VAL A 510 27.96 -15.08 36.50
CA VAL A 510 28.92 -14.31 35.70
C VAL A 510 29.92 -15.23 34.98
N GLY A 511 30.45 -16.23 35.68
CA GLY A 511 31.38 -17.21 35.10
C GLY A 511 30.74 -18.10 34.03
N ASN A 512 29.42 -18.34 34.12
CA ASN A 512 28.65 -19.08 33.13
C ASN A 512 27.97 -18.18 32.08
N ASP A 513 28.28 -16.87 32.05
CA ASP A 513 27.71 -15.98 31.06
C ASP A 513 28.15 -16.39 29.65
N THR A 514 27.17 -16.45 28.75
CA THR A 514 27.34 -16.83 27.35
C THR A 514 27.22 -15.63 26.41
N ASP A 515 26.93 -14.43 26.93
CA ASP A 515 26.85 -13.22 26.11
C ASP A 515 28.25 -12.80 25.63
N PRO A 516 28.50 -12.82 24.30
CA PRO A 516 29.83 -12.54 23.76
C PRO A 516 30.25 -11.07 23.86
N LEU A 517 29.31 -10.15 24.09
CA LEU A 517 29.62 -8.73 24.26
C LEU A 517 29.98 -8.41 25.70
N ARG A 518 29.27 -9.01 26.65
CA ARG A 518 29.44 -8.70 28.08
C ARG A 518 30.62 -9.45 28.72
N LYS A 519 30.87 -10.70 28.31
CA LYS A 519 31.90 -11.54 28.91
C LYS A 519 33.32 -10.95 28.86
N PRO A 520 33.78 -10.37 27.73
CA PRO A 520 35.11 -9.74 27.67
C PRO A 520 35.25 -8.54 28.61
N ASP A 521 34.16 -7.84 28.90
CA ASP A 521 34.19 -6.62 29.70
C ASP A 521 34.44 -6.92 31.18
N TYR A 522 34.11 -8.12 31.69
CA TYR A 522 34.29 -8.46 33.10
C TYR A 522 35.73 -8.29 33.58
N GLU A 523 36.71 -8.67 32.76
CA GLU A 523 38.14 -8.52 33.06
C GLU A 523 38.59 -7.04 33.09
N LEU A 524 37.78 -6.11 32.61
CA LEU A 524 38.03 -4.67 32.63
C LEU A 524 37.26 -3.97 33.75
N MET A 525 36.28 -4.65 34.37
CA MET A 525 35.42 -4.06 35.40
C MET A 525 36.10 -3.99 36.76
N THR A 526 35.75 -2.94 37.49
CA THR A 526 36.08 -2.79 38.91
C THR A 526 34.97 -3.36 39.78
N CYS A 527 35.34 -4.22 40.73
CA CYS A 527 34.47 -4.70 41.80
C CYS A 527 34.88 -4.04 43.12
N ARG A 528 34.03 -3.15 43.65
CA ARG A 528 34.24 -2.47 44.93
C ARG A 528 33.50 -3.16 46.05
N ILE A 529 34.18 -3.41 47.15
CA ILE A 529 33.62 -4.00 48.36
C ILE A 529 33.56 -2.91 49.43
N GLY A 530 32.36 -2.63 49.93
CA GLY A 530 32.13 -1.66 50.99
C GLY A 530 32.92 -2.01 52.24
N LEU A 531 33.42 -1.00 52.96
CA LEU A 531 34.29 -1.18 54.13
C LEU A 531 33.65 -2.01 55.26
N THR A 532 32.32 -2.02 55.32
CA THR A 532 31.53 -2.78 56.32
C THR A 532 31.18 -4.20 55.86
N CYS A 533 31.47 -4.58 54.61
CA CYS A 533 31.16 -5.91 54.09
C CYS A 533 32.30 -6.89 54.41
N HIS A 534 31.99 -7.92 55.19
CA HIS A 534 32.93 -8.99 55.52
C HIS A 534 32.69 -10.20 54.61
N LEU A 535 33.60 -10.42 53.66
CA LEU A 535 33.62 -11.59 52.79
C LEU A 535 34.76 -12.52 53.18
N SER A 536 34.56 -13.83 53.00
CA SER A 536 35.61 -14.82 53.15
C SER A 536 36.72 -14.65 52.09
N GLU A 537 37.93 -15.14 52.39
CA GLU A 537 39.03 -15.16 51.43
C GLU A 537 38.71 -15.97 50.17
N ASN A 538 37.83 -16.97 50.28
CA ASN A 538 37.40 -17.75 49.13
C ASN A 538 36.58 -16.88 48.15
N SER A 539 35.60 -16.14 48.66
CA SER A 539 34.80 -15.19 47.88
C SER A 539 35.66 -14.12 47.23
N LEU A 540 36.64 -13.56 47.96
CA LEU A 540 37.60 -12.60 47.39
C LEU A 540 38.43 -13.19 46.25
N ARG A 541 38.87 -14.45 46.39
CA ARG A 541 39.63 -15.14 45.33
C ARG A 541 38.78 -15.35 44.08
N VAL A 542 37.52 -15.77 44.25
CA VAL A 542 36.58 -15.95 43.14
C VAL A 542 36.33 -14.62 42.42
N LEU A 543 36.05 -13.54 43.15
CA LEU A 543 35.85 -12.22 42.55
C LEU A 543 37.09 -11.75 41.77
N ARG A 544 38.30 -11.94 42.31
CA ARG A 544 39.57 -11.58 41.64
C ARG A 544 39.86 -12.42 40.40
N SER A 545 39.26 -13.59 40.28
CA SER A 545 39.39 -14.43 39.08
C SER A 545 38.44 -14.03 37.95
N ILE A 546 37.41 -13.23 38.26
CA ILE A 546 36.37 -12.80 37.33
C ILE A 546 36.60 -11.35 36.89
N PHE A 547 36.93 -10.47 37.83
CA PHE A 547 37.00 -9.02 37.60
C PHE A 547 38.44 -8.51 37.54
N GLY A 548 38.66 -7.48 36.72
CA GLY A 548 39.99 -6.87 36.51
C GLY A 548 40.60 -6.26 37.76
N SER A 549 39.80 -5.61 38.59
CA SER A 549 40.22 -5.13 39.90
C SER A 549 39.18 -5.38 40.97
N VAL A 550 39.65 -5.77 42.16
CA VAL A 550 38.81 -6.00 43.35
C VAL A 550 39.40 -5.20 44.50
N GLU A 551 38.68 -4.17 44.92
CA GLU A 551 39.17 -3.16 45.86
C GLU A 551 38.20 -3.01 47.03
N ARG A 552 38.74 -2.72 48.23
CA ARG A 552 37.93 -2.30 49.38
C ARG A 552 38.00 -0.78 49.48
N GLY A 553 36.85 -0.11 49.59
CA GLY A 553 36.82 1.35 49.64
C GLY A 553 35.42 1.92 49.85
N PRO A 554 35.31 3.26 49.94
CA PRO A 554 34.02 3.94 49.94
C PRO A 554 33.26 3.66 48.64
N LEU A 555 31.94 3.52 48.74
CA LEU A 555 31.08 3.24 47.59
C LEU A 555 30.76 4.54 46.84
N LEU A 556 30.40 4.46 45.55
CA LEU A 556 30.11 5.67 44.78
C LEU A 556 28.95 6.49 45.35
N ALA A 557 27.99 5.84 46.01
CA ALA A 557 26.88 6.51 46.67
C ALA A 557 27.35 7.42 47.81
N ASP A 558 28.31 6.95 48.62
CA ASP A 558 28.83 7.66 49.79
C ASP A 558 29.61 8.93 49.41
N VAL A 559 30.24 8.94 48.23
CA VAL A 559 31.00 10.08 47.72
C VAL A 559 30.08 11.21 47.26
N SER A 560 28.84 10.90 46.85
CA SER A 560 27.90 11.90 46.34
C SER A 560 27.25 12.73 47.45
N GLU A 561 26.96 12.13 48.60
CA GLU A 561 26.34 12.84 49.73
C GLU A 561 27.29 13.85 50.36
N THR A 562 28.58 13.52 50.47
CA THR A 562 29.62 14.43 50.98
C THR A 562 29.86 15.60 50.03
N ALA A 563 29.82 15.38 48.71
CA ALA A 563 29.98 16.44 47.73
C ALA A 563 28.79 17.42 47.67
N THR A 564 27.57 16.98 48.01
CA THR A 564 26.41 17.89 48.09
C THR A 564 26.44 18.81 49.31
N ASP A 565 27.10 18.42 50.40
CA ASP A 565 27.26 19.27 51.58
C ASP A 565 28.31 20.36 51.32
N ASP A 566 29.44 20.00 50.68
CA ASP A 566 30.46 20.97 50.25
C ASP A 566 29.92 21.96 49.19
N ARG A 567 28.99 21.53 48.34
CA ARG A 567 28.36 22.43 47.34
C ARG A 567 27.41 23.44 47.98
N ARG A 568 26.77 23.10 49.09
CA ARG A 568 25.97 24.06 49.90
C ARG A 568 26.88 25.05 50.62
N GLU A 569 28.03 24.62 51.15
CA GLU A 569 29.01 25.56 51.73
C GLU A 569 29.60 26.54 50.70
N ILE A 570 29.79 26.11 49.45
CA ILE A 570 30.26 26.98 48.35
C ILE A 570 29.15 27.92 47.86
N GLU A 571 27.89 27.47 47.74
CA GLU A 571 26.75 28.33 47.38
C GLU A 571 26.44 29.37 48.49
N ASP A 572 26.58 29.01 49.77
CA ASP A 572 26.45 29.94 50.90
C ASP A 572 27.63 30.95 50.94
N GLN A 573 28.84 30.56 50.52
CA GLN A 573 29.96 31.49 50.34
C GLN A 573 29.77 32.43 49.13
N GLU A 574 29.26 31.95 47.99
CA GLU A 574 29.00 32.80 46.81
C GLU A 574 27.85 33.80 47.06
N GLN A 575 26.83 33.43 47.85
CA GLN A 575 25.79 34.38 48.30
C GLN A 575 26.34 35.43 49.29
N SER A 576 27.36 35.10 50.09
CA SER A 576 28.01 36.07 50.98
C SER A 576 28.89 37.09 50.23
N VAL A 577 29.49 36.69 49.10
CA VAL A 577 30.36 37.57 48.28
C VAL A 577 29.53 38.48 47.36
N SER A 578 28.41 37.99 46.84
CA SER A 578 27.51 38.78 45.98
C SER A 578 26.69 39.85 46.72
N GLY A 579 26.54 39.74 48.05
CA GLY A 579 25.96 40.78 48.90
C GLY A 579 26.87 41.98 49.20
N SER A 580 28.18 41.85 49.00
CA SER A 580 29.18 42.90 49.30
C SER A 580 29.43 43.88 48.13
N ILE A 581 29.11 43.49 46.89
CA ILE A 581 29.33 44.32 45.69
C ILE A 581 28.12 45.25 45.40
N ALA A 582 26.99 45.06 46.07
CA ALA A 582 25.79 45.90 45.91
C ALA A 582 25.74 47.14 46.85
N ALA A 583 26.79 47.41 47.63
CA ALA A 583 26.84 48.49 48.63
C ALA A 583 28.03 49.47 48.47
N SER A 584 28.53 49.64 47.25
CA SER A 584 29.56 50.65 46.91
C SER A 584 29.20 51.44 45.65
#